data_AF-A0A838VXM9-F1
#
_entry.id   AF-A0A838VXM9-F1
#
_cell.length_a   1.000
_cell.length_b   1.000
_cell.length_c   1.000
_cell.angle_alpha   90.00
_cell.angle_beta   90.00
_cell.angle_gamma   90.00
#
_symmetry.space_group_name_H-M   'P 1'
#
loop_
_entity.id
_entity.type
_entity.pdbx_description
1 polymer ?
#
loop_
_entity_poly.entity_id
_entity_poly.type
_entity_poly.pdbx_seq_one_letter_code
_entity_poly.pdbx_strand_id
1 'polypeptide(L)'
;MGAPTPLSIKIAVLDGWLKGISRKSIAESNKIGEGTVSDIIQKARNEVQDIDLLRALAVTLRKNSIDVNEFASTIRLKKVLDRIGLPEEKLEKLLEEINVHCFRGGYTEKDFVSKIDEVFDIAAELNTSMWGIQSQLNQKRMEIEELDKKIADKKKTLGM
;
A
#
# COMPACT_ATOMS: atom_id res chain seq x y z
N MET A 1 31.03 -44.63 -6.99
CA MET A 1 30.68 -43.30 -7.53
C MET A 1 29.27 -43.36 -8.07
N GLY A 2 28.35 -42.57 -7.51
CA GLY A 2 26.94 -42.59 -7.91
C GLY A 2 26.72 -41.93 -9.27
N ALA A 3 25.63 -42.33 -9.95
CA ALA A 3 25.22 -41.72 -11.22
C ALA A 3 25.00 -40.20 -11.07
N PRO A 4 25.28 -39.39 -12.10
CA PRO A 4 25.06 -37.95 -12.06
C PRO A 4 23.59 -37.62 -11.79
N THR A 5 23.34 -36.66 -10.89
CA THR A 5 21.97 -36.24 -10.56
C THR A 5 21.24 -35.73 -11.80
N PRO A 6 20.03 -36.22 -12.10
CA PRO A 6 19.22 -35.76 -13.22
C PRO A 6 18.99 -34.24 -13.23
N LEU A 7 18.94 -33.64 -14.43
CA LEU A 7 18.74 -32.20 -14.59
C LEU A 7 17.41 -31.71 -13.99
N SER A 8 16.34 -32.48 -14.13
CA SER A 8 15.03 -32.16 -13.55
C SER A 8 15.10 -31.99 -12.03
N ILE A 9 15.86 -32.85 -11.34
CA ILE A 9 16.06 -32.75 -9.89
C ILE A 9 16.90 -31.51 -9.55
N LYS A 10 17.94 -31.20 -10.33
CA LYS A 10 18.74 -29.98 -10.12
C LYS A 10 17.88 -28.72 -10.21
N ILE A 11 17.02 -28.64 -11.22
CA ILE A 11 16.10 -27.51 -11.41
C ILE A 11 15.12 -27.43 -10.22
N ALA A 12 14.51 -28.54 -9.83
CA ALA A 12 13.58 -28.58 -8.70
C ALA A 12 14.22 -28.17 -7.37
N VAL A 13 15.49 -28.57 -7.14
CA VAL A 13 16.27 -28.17 -5.97
C VAL A 13 16.52 -26.66 -5.96
N LEU A 14 16.98 -26.09 -7.08
CA LEU A 14 17.27 -24.66 -7.18
C LEU A 14 16.00 -23.81 -7.08
N ASP A 15 14.92 -24.22 -7.74
CA ASP A 15 13.62 -23.54 -7.66
C ASP A 15 13.08 -23.54 -6.23
N GLY A 16 13.05 -24.70 -5.57
CA GLY A 16 12.62 -24.80 -4.17
C GLY A 16 13.50 -23.98 -3.23
N TRP A 17 14.81 -24.00 -3.44
CA TRP A 17 15.74 -23.23 -2.62
C TRP A 17 15.52 -21.73 -2.80
N LEU A 18 15.47 -21.24 -4.04
CA LEU A 18 15.20 -19.83 -4.35
C LEU A 18 13.81 -19.38 -3.89
N LYS A 19 12.85 -20.28 -3.70
CA LYS A 19 11.51 -20.00 -3.15
C LYS A 19 11.43 -19.92 -1.63
N GLY A 20 12.54 -19.98 -0.89
CA GLY A 20 12.43 -19.94 0.57
C GLY A 20 12.42 -21.29 1.27
N ILE A 21 12.45 -22.42 0.56
CA ILE A 21 12.26 -23.75 1.17
C ILE A 21 13.56 -24.23 1.86
N SER A 22 13.40 -24.99 2.95
CA SER A 22 14.54 -25.55 3.68
C SER A 22 15.18 -26.70 2.89
N ARG A 23 16.49 -26.88 3.04
CA ARG A 23 17.25 -27.96 2.37
C ARG A 23 16.68 -29.35 2.69
N LYS A 24 16.33 -29.57 3.95
CA LYS A 24 15.66 -30.79 4.44
C LYS A 24 14.35 -31.05 3.70
N SER A 25 13.46 -30.07 3.62
CA SER A 25 12.18 -30.22 2.92
C SER A 25 12.35 -30.46 1.42
N ILE A 26 13.32 -29.79 0.79
CA ILE A 26 13.67 -30.02 -0.62
C ILE A 26 14.17 -31.45 -0.83
N ALA A 27 15.04 -31.94 0.06
CA ALA A 27 15.59 -33.29 0.02
C ALA A 27 14.48 -34.34 0.14
N GLU A 28 13.56 -34.16 1.09
CA GLU A 28 12.39 -35.02 1.29
C GLU A 28 11.48 -35.03 0.05
N SER A 29 11.14 -33.85 -0.49
CA SER A 29 10.26 -33.73 -1.67
C SER A 29 10.85 -34.35 -2.94
N ASN A 30 12.18 -34.32 -3.09
CA ASN A 30 12.86 -34.87 -4.26
C ASN A 30 13.42 -36.28 -4.05
N LYS A 31 13.23 -36.89 -2.86
CA LYS A 31 13.77 -38.20 -2.47
C LYS A 31 15.28 -38.32 -2.68
N ILE A 32 16.01 -37.28 -2.30
CA ILE A 32 17.49 -37.21 -2.36
C ILE A 32 18.08 -36.90 -0.98
N GLY A 33 19.40 -37.04 -0.82
CA GLY A 33 20.09 -36.64 0.41
C GLY A 33 20.30 -35.13 0.52
N GLU A 34 20.31 -34.59 1.74
CA GLU A 34 20.63 -33.17 2.00
C GLU A 34 22.04 -32.77 1.51
N GLY A 35 22.98 -33.73 1.46
CA GLY A 35 24.29 -33.54 0.85
C GLY A 35 24.20 -33.24 -0.65
N THR A 36 23.38 -33.99 -1.39
CA THR A 36 23.13 -33.76 -2.82
C THR A 36 22.50 -32.38 -3.07
N VAL A 37 21.57 -31.95 -2.20
CA VAL A 37 21.00 -30.60 -2.25
C VAL A 37 22.09 -29.54 -2.06
N SER A 38 22.97 -29.72 -1.08
CA SER A 38 24.06 -28.79 -0.79
C SER A 38 25.08 -28.71 -1.93
N ASP A 39 25.41 -29.83 -2.56
CA ASP A 39 26.31 -29.86 -3.73
C ASP A 39 25.72 -29.11 -4.93
N ILE A 40 24.41 -29.24 -5.19
CA ILE A 40 23.71 -28.54 -6.27
C ILE A 40 23.73 -27.02 -6.01
N ILE A 41 23.42 -26.60 -4.79
CA ILE A 41 23.44 -25.18 -4.40
C ILE A 41 24.85 -24.61 -4.52
N GLN A 42 25.86 -25.36 -4.07
CA GLN A 42 27.25 -24.91 -4.13
C GLN A 42 27.74 -24.71 -5.57
N LYS A 43 27.33 -25.58 -6.49
CA LYS A 43 27.61 -25.39 -7.93
C LYS A 43 26.94 -24.11 -8.45
N ALA A 44 25.66 -23.90 -8.12
CA ALA A 44 24.94 -22.71 -8.55
C ALA A 44 25.55 -21.40 -8.00
N ARG A 45 26.07 -21.40 -6.77
CA ARG A 45 26.82 -20.25 -6.19
C ARG A 45 28.05 -19.85 -6.99
N ASN A 46 28.73 -20.81 -7.61
CA ASN A 46 29.90 -20.54 -8.42
C ASN A 46 29.53 -19.98 -9.80
N GLU A 47 28.30 -20.22 -10.26
CA GLU A 47 27.82 -19.82 -11.59
C GLU A 47 27.00 -18.53 -11.57
N VAL A 48 26.27 -18.26 -10.48
CA VAL A 48 25.34 -17.14 -10.36
C VAL A 48 25.79 -16.23 -9.23
N GLN A 49 26.25 -15.04 -9.61
CA GLN A 49 26.54 -13.97 -8.67
C GLN A 49 25.27 -13.59 -7.87
N ASP A 50 25.43 -13.27 -6.60
CA ASP A 50 24.35 -12.81 -5.71
C ASP A 50 23.21 -13.81 -5.47
N ILE A 51 23.37 -15.08 -5.81
CA ILE A 51 22.34 -16.10 -5.60
C ILE A 51 21.95 -16.24 -4.12
N ASP A 52 22.89 -16.04 -3.19
CA ASP A 52 22.62 -16.03 -1.75
C ASP A 52 21.84 -14.78 -1.31
N LEU A 53 22.03 -13.63 -1.98
CA LEU A 53 21.24 -12.43 -1.72
C LEU A 53 19.80 -12.63 -2.20
N LEU A 54 19.60 -13.18 -3.40
CA LEU A 54 18.28 -13.56 -3.91
C LEU A 54 17.60 -14.56 -2.97
N ARG A 55 18.36 -15.53 -2.46
CA ARG A 55 17.87 -16.48 -1.45
C ARG A 55 17.44 -15.78 -0.17
N ALA A 56 18.26 -14.86 0.34
CA ALA A 56 17.98 -14.12 1.56
C ALA A 56 16.71 -13.27 1.41
N LEU A 57 16.55 -12.56 0.29
CA LEU A 57 15.35 -11.83 -0.06
C LEU A 57 14.13 -12.76 -0.05
N ALA A 58 14.20 -13.91 -0.72
CA ALA A 58 13.10 -14.87 -0.75
C ALA A 58 12.76 -15.48 0.62
N VAL A 59 13.74 -15.73 1.51
CA VAL A 59 13.44 -16.09 2.91
C VAL A 59 12.63 -14.99 3.57
N THR A 60 13.09 -13.75 3.46
CA THR A 60 12.51 -12.59 4.14
C THR A 60 11.09 -12.34 3.66
N LEU A 61 10.84 -12.40 2.35
CA LEU A 61 9.49 -12.28 1.79
C LEU A 61 8.57 -13.38 2.34
N ARG A 62 9.00 -14.65 2.29
CA ARG A 62 8.23 -15.79 2.80
C ARG A 62 7.94 -15.69 4.31
N LYS A 63 8.88 -15.19 5.12
CA LYS A 63 8.69 -14.97 6.56
C LYS A 63 7.62 -13.93 6.86
N ASN A 64 7.45 -12.95 5.98
CA ASN A 64 6.42 -11.92 6.10
C ASN A 64 5.12 -12.30 5.36
N SER A 65 5.02 -13.53 4.85
CA SER A 65 3.89 -13.99 4.02
C SER A 65 3.66 -13.13 2.78
N ILE A 66 4.74 -12.56 2.23
CA ILE A 66 4.72 -11.73 1.02
C ILE A 66 5.29 -12.53 -0.15
N ASP A 67 4.63 -12.48 -1.31
CA ASP A 67 5.18 -13.02 -2.55
C ASP A 67 5.93 -11.99 -3.40
N VAL A 68 6.59 -12.44 -4.47
CA VAL A 68 7.39 -11.54 -5.34
C VAL A 68 6.52 -10.52 -6.09
N ASN A 69 5.27 -10.86 -6.44
CA ASN A 69 4.35 -9.95 -7.11
C ASN A 69 3.87 -8.85 -6.15
N GLU A 70 3.56 -9.22 -4.91
CA GLU A 70 3.23 -8.31 -3.84
C GLU A 70 4.42 -7.38 -3.54
N PHE A 71 5.63 -7.90 -3.45
CA PHE A 71 6.85 -7.08 -3.32
C PHE A 71 7.05 -6.13 -4.51
N ALA A 72 6.78 -6.57 -5.74
CA ALA A 72 6.87 -5.69 -6.90
C ALA A 72 5.87 -4.52 -6.84
N SER A 73 4.73 -4.69 -6.16
CA SER A 73 3.76 -3.62 -5.95
C SER A 73 4.28 -2.55 -4.95
N THR A 74 5.04 -2.95 -3.93
CA THR A 74 5.61 -2.02 -2.95
C THR A 74 6.66 -1.10 -3.58
N ILE A 75 7.43 -1.60 -4.55
CA ILE A 75 8.36 -0.78 -5.35
C ILE A 75 7.61 0.33 -6.12
N ARG A 76 6.41 0.03 -6.65
CA ARG A 76 5.60 1.04 -7.36
C ARG A 76 5.08 2.09 -6.38
N LEU A 77 4.59 1.67 -5.23
CA LEU A 77 4.14 2.59 -4.17
C LEU A 77 5.28 3.50 -3.71
N LYS A 78 6.47 2.93 -3.47
CA LYS A 78 7.68 3.68 -3.11
C LYS A 78 8.01 4.76 -4.13
N LYS A 79 8.00 4.43 -5.43
CA LYS A 79 8.22 5.41 -6.51
C LYS A 79 7.18 6.52 -6.53
N VAL A 80 5.91 6.22 -6.23
CA VAL A 80 4.87 7.24 -6.14
C VAL A 80 5.16 8.19 -4.98
N LEU A 81 5.52 7.66 -3.81
CA LEU A 81 5.89 8.42 -2.62
C LEU A 81 7.10 9.33 -2.86
N ASP A 82 8.17 8.77 -3.44
CA ASP A 82 9.38 9.52 -3.76
C ASP A 82 9.10 10.66 -4.77
N ARG A 83 8.25 10.39 -5.77
CA ARG A 83 7.85 11.40 -6.77
C ARG A 83 7.10 12.58 -6.15
N ILE A 84 6.25 12.33 -5.16
CA ILE A 84 5.50 13.40 -4.46
C ILE A 84 6.26 13.97 -3.27
N GLY A 85 7.48 13.49 -2.99
CA GLY A 85 8.28 13.92 -1.85
C GLY A 85 7.66 13.58 -0.49
N LEU A 86 6.85 12.53 -0.41
CA LEU A 86 6.18 12.11 0.81
C LEU A 86 6.95 10.96 1.48
N PRO A 87 7.54 11.16 2.67
CA PRO A 87 8.20 10.09 3.42
C PRO A 87 7.22 8.98 3.83
N GLU A 88 7.71 7.74 3.93
CA GLU A 88 6.90 6.58 4.34
C GLU A 88 6.28 6.78 5.73
N GLU A 89 7.04 7.32 6.69
CA GLU A 89 6.52 7.55 8.05
C GLU A 89 5.37 8.57 8.06
N LYS A 90 5.36 9.51 7.10
CA LYS A 90 4.28 10.49 6.95
C LYS A 90 3.04 9.85 6.35
N LEU A 91 3.18 8.95 5.38
CA LEU A 91 2.06 8.18 4.85
C LEU A 91 1.44 7.30 5.93
N GLU A 92 2.26 6.56 6.69
CA GLU A 92 1.77 5.68 7.76
C GLU A 92 0.97 6.46 8.80
N LYS A 93 1.51 7.59 9.27
CA LYS A 93 0.81 8.47 10.20
C LYS A 93 -0.51 9.00 9.64
N LEU A 94 -0.53 9.38 8.36
CA LEU A 94 -1.76 9.84 7.70
C LEU A 94 -2.82 8.74 7.67
N LEU A 95 -2.44 7.50 7.34
CA LEU A 95 -3.36 6.36 7.32
C LEU A 95 -3.93 6.07 8.72
N GLU A 96 -3.11 6.20 9.76
CA GLU A 96 -3.56 6.09 11.15
C GLU A 96 -4.54 7.21 11.54
N GLU A 97 -4.23 8.46 11.18
CA GLU A 97 -5.11 9.61 11.42
C GLU A 97 -6.46 9.45 10.69
N ILE A 98 -6.44 8.95 9.45
CA ILE A 98 -7.65 8.63 8.69
C ILE A 98 -8.44 7.52 9.38
N ASN A 99 -7.80 6.43 9.81
CA ASN A 99 -8.46 5.33 10.52
C ASN A 99 -9.15 5.83 11.80
N VAL A 100 -8.46 6.62 12.62
CA VAL A 100 -9.02 7.20 13.85
C VAL A 100 -10.20 8.14 13.54
N HIS A 101 -10.08 8.95 12.49
CA HIS A 101 -11.16 9.85 12.05
C HIS A 101 -12.40 9.07 11.60
N CYS A 102 -12.20 8.06 10.76
CA CYS A 102 -13.25 7.17 10.24
C CYS A 102 -13.95 6.42 11.38
N PHE A 103 -13.17 5.87 12.32
CA PHE A 103 -13.71 5.19 13.51
C PHE A 103 -14.60 6.11 14.35
N ARG A 104 -14.17 7.35 14.58
CA ARG A 104 -14.97 8.34 15.33
C ARG A 104 -16.23 8.77 14.58
N GLY A 105 -16.17 8.82 13.26
CA GLY A 105 -17.25 9.27 12.39
C GLY A 105 -18.25 8.18 11.99
N GLY A 106 -17.94 6.90 12.24
CA GLY A 106 -18.82 5.78 11.90
C GLY A 106 -18.85 5.42 10.41
N TYR A 107 -17.77 5.69 9.69
CA TYR A 107 -17.60 5.34 8.27
C TYR A 107 -16.25 4.64 8.04
N THR A 108 -16.03 4.10 6.85
CA THR A 108 -14.79 3.38 6.51
C THR A 108 -13.77 4.30 5.82
N GLU A 109 -12.51 3.88 5.79
CA GLU A 109 -11.46 4.57 5.04
C GLU A 109 -11.76 4.60 3.54
N LYS A 110 -12.45 3.57 3.03
CA LYS A 110 -12.91 3.53 1.64
C LYS A 110 -13.94 4.64 1.37
N ASP A 111 -14.89 4.82 2.29
CA ASP A 111 -15.87 5.91 2.19
C ASP A 111 -15.15 7.26 2.24
N PHE A 112 -14.20 7.44 3.16
CA PHE A 112 -13.40 8.66 3.26
C PHE A 112 -12.68 8.98 1.94
N VAL A 113 -11.97 8.01 1.35
CA VAL A 113 -11.25 8.21 0.08
C VAL A 113 -12.22 8.56 -1.06
N SER A 114 -13.39 7.93 -1.10
CA SER A 114 -14.41 8.22 -2.12
C SER A 114 -14.96 9.65 -2.05
N LYS A 115 -14.86 10.29 -0.89
CA LYS A 115 -15.32 11.67 -0.65
C LYS A 115 -14.29 12.73 -1.03
N ILE A 116 -13.03 12.36 -1.29
CA ILE A 116 -11.99 13.31 -1.67
C ILE A 116 -12.36 14.02 -2.98
N ASP A 117 -12.79 13.27 -3.99
CA ASP A 117 -13.17 13.84 -5.30
C ASP A 117 -14.40 14.74 -5.17
N GLU A 118 -15.39 14.37 -4.36
CA GLU A 118 -16.59 15.19 -4.12
C GLU A 118 -16.23 16.56 -3.52
N VAL A 119 -15.23 16.63 -2.63
CA VAL A 119 -14.75 17.91 -2.08
C VAL A 119 -14.11 18.78 -3.18
N PHE A 120 -13.39 18.18 -4.12
CA PHE A 120 -12.84 18.91 -5.27
C PHE A 120 -13.92 19.39 -6.23
N ASP A 121 -14.93 18.55 -6.50
CA ASP A 121 -16.06 18.90 -7.36
C ASP A 121 -16.85 20.06 -6.77
N ILE A 122 -17.14 20.03 -5.46
CA ILE A 122 -17.79 21.15 -4.75
C ILE A 122 -16.94 22.43 -4.86
N ALA A 123 -15.62 22.34 -4.69
CA ALA A 123 -14.75 23.50 -4.85
C ALA A 123 -14.86 24.10 -6.27
N ALA A 124 -14.85 23.24 -7.29
CA ALA A 124 -14.96 23.64 -8.68
C ALA A 124 -16.32 24.28 -8.99
N GLU A 125 -17.42 23.69 -8.54
CA GLU A 125 -18.78 24.24 -8.69
C GLU A 125 -18.91 25.62 -8.06
N LEU A 126 -18.28 25.82 -6.90
CA LEU A 126 -18.26 27.09 -6.17
C LEU A 126 -17.23 28.10 -6.72
N ASN A 127 -16.54 27.76 -7.81
CA ASN A 127 -15.45 28.54 -8.41
C ASN A 127 -14.40 28.96 -7.36
N THR A 128 -14.02 28.02 -6.50
CA THR A 128 -13.06 28.23 -5.42
C THR A 128 -12.03 27.10 -5.37
N SER A 129 -11.03 27.25 -4.50
CA SER A 129 -10.15 26.14 -4.14
C SER A 129 -10.71 25.40 -2.92
N MET A 130 -10.29 24.15 -2.70
CA MET A 130 -10.62 23.40 -1.48
C MET A 130 -10.38 24.21 -0.19
N TRP A 131 -9.34 25.04 -0.16
CA TRP A 131 -9.03 25.94 0.97
C TRP A 131 -10.02 27.10 1.13
N GLY A 132 -10.63 27.53 0.02
CA GLY A 132 -11.60 28.61 -0.01
C GLY A 132 -13.04 28.19 0.32
N ILE A 133 -13.33 26.88 0.32
CA ILE A 133 -14.66 26.35 0.66
C ILE A 133 -15.11 26.90 2.03
N GLN A 134 -14.26 26.80 3.05
CA GLN A 134 -14.61 27.23 4.40
C GLN A 134 -14.91 28.73 4.48
N SER A 135 -14.14 29.55 3.76
CA SER A 135 -14.34 31.01 3.72
C SER A 135 -15.68 31.36 3.06
N GLN A 136 -16.00 30.75 1.91
CA GLN A 136 -17.27 30.95 1.24
C GLN A 136 -18.45 30.45 2.08
N LEU A 137 -18.29 29.31 2.76
CA LEU A 137 -19.33 28.77 3.65
C LEU A 137 -19.66 29.77 4.77
N ASN A 138 -18.64 30.36 5.37
CA ASN A 138 -18.81 31.37 6.41
C ASN A 138 -19.45 32.66 5.86
N GLN A 139 -19.04 33.10 4.67
CA GLN A 139 -19.64 34.26 4.00
C GLN A 139 -21.13 34.04 3.72
N LYS A 140 -21.51 32.86 3.21
CA LYS A 140 -22.91 32.52 2.97
C LYS A 140 -23.73 32.41 4.27
N ARG A 141 -23.17 31.90 5.37
CA ARG A 141 -23.85 31.93 6.68
C ARG A 141 -24.16 33.35 7.13
N MET A 142 -23.19 34.26 7.04
CA MET A 142 -23.40 35.67 7.41
C MET A 142 -24.45 36.35 6.52
N GLU A 143 -24.43 36.07 5.21
CA GLU A 143 -25.42 36.61 4.26
C GLU A 143 -26.84 36.13 4.59
N ILE A 144 -27.01 34.85 4.94
CA ILE A 144 -28.30 34.29 5.38
C ILE A 144 -28.80 35.01 6.64
N GLU A 145 -27.95 35.19 7.65
CA GLU A 145 -28.31 35.89 8.89
C GLU A 145 -28.73 37.34 8.66
N GLU A 146 -28.06 38.05 7.74
CA GLU A 146 -28.46 39.41 7.37
C GLU A 146 -29.80 39.46 6.64
N LEU A 147 -30.04 38.52 5.73
CA LEU A 147 -31.30 38.45 4.98
C LEU A 147 -32.47 38.12 5.91
N ASP A 148 -32.29 37.20 6.85
CA ASP A 148 -33.32 36.86 7.85
C ASP A 148 -33.70 38.08 8.72
N LYS A 149 -32.71 38.87 9.15
CA LYS A 149 -32.97 40.14 9.85
C LYS A 149 -33.76 41.12 8.99
N LYS A 150 -33.34 41.33 7.74
CA LYS A 150 -34.03 42.24 6.79
C LYS A 150 -35.48 41.79 6.53
N ILE A 151 -35.74 40.49 6.44
CA ILE A 151 -37.09 39.94 6.26
C ILE A 151 -37.93 40.17 7.52
N ALA A 152 -37.38 39.93 8.72
CA ALA A 152 -38.09 40.15 9.97
C ALA A 152 -38.49 41.62 10.17
N ASP A 153 -37.58 42.55 9.85
CA ASP A 153 -37.83 43.98 9.95
C ASP A 153 -38.88 44.45 8.93
N LYS A 154 -38.84 43.93 7.69
CA LYS A 154 -39.87 44.20 6.68
C LYS A 154 -41.25 43.66 7.06
N LYS A 155 -41.34 42.48 7.66
CA LYS A 155 -42.62 41.94 8.16
C LYS A 155 -43.22 42.82 9.25
N LYS A 156 -42.40 43.26 10.22
CA LYS A 156 -42.82 44.21 11.25
C LYS A 156 -43.31 45.55 10.67
N THR A 157 -42.66 46.06 9.63
CA THR A 157 -43.09 47.32 8.98
C THR A 157 -44.35 47.18 8.12
N LEU A 158 -44.68 45.96 7.67
CA LEU A 158 -45.90 45.66 6.91
C LEU A 158 -47.10 45.28 7.80
N GLY A 159 -46.94 45.26 9.13
CA GLY A 159 -48.03 44.97 10.07
C GLY A 159 -48.49 43.51 10.09
N MET A 160 -47.64 42.59 9.63
CA MET A 160 -47.83 41.13 9.76
C MET A 160 -47.03 40.55 10.92
#